data_AF-A0A847RW42-F1
#
_entry.id   AF-A0A847RW42-F1
#
_cell.length_a   1.000
_cell.length_b   1.000
_cell.length_c   1.000
_cell.angle_alpha   90.00
_cell.angle_beta   90.00
_cell.angle_gamma   90.00
#
_symmetry.space_group_name_H-M   'P 1'
#
loop_
_entity.id
_entity.type
_entity.pdbx_description
1 polymer ?
#
loop_
_entity_poly.entity_id
_entity_poly.type
_entity_poly.pdbx_seq_one_letter_code
_entity_poly.pdbx_strand_id
1 'polypeptide(L)'
;MQTARHFIIGDIHGCFDELMMLTRKMGLTADDMLISLGDIVDRGNKSKEVYHYFSNRPRSVVLMGNHERKHLNGVLNYAQDIVKLQLGPEYPAFLEWSAQLPYYYETPEAIIVHAAMEDGVPLSAQREDVLCGATAGEKYLEKKYPEGTYWSDHYTGEKPVIYGHHVVGDQIKIANNTYGIDTGCCHGGYLTAIELPGFIVHQVKCETDYWKTAQKEWQVPVLQARDWADMDFTAIRRQLDKLAYIEEPAARQYLDQLHHGLGRLEALFPVLKEKLDAFAARLLENGREVFSREANSYPFKTYLFKSSNHNLKVEDLQKSLLTPQKINQLAAALGVAPVEFPPFINTVR
;
A
#
# COMPACT_ATOMS: atom_id res chain seq x y z
N MET A 1 -1.65 -26.36 -37.84
CA MET A 1 -1.09 -25.19 -37.12
C MET A 1 -0.97 -25.60 -35.67
N GLN A 2 0.20 -25.41 -35.05
CA GLN A 2 0.34 -25.67 -33.63
C GLN A 2 -0.59 -24.71 -32.88
N THR A 3 -1.46 -25.24 -32.03
CA THR A 3 -2.37 -24.41 -31.22
C THR A 3 -1.54 -23.49 -30.33
N ALA A 4 -1.90 -22.21 -30.27
CA ALA A 4 -1.16 -21.24 -29.46
C ALA A 4 -1.21 -21.65 -27.99
N ARG A 5 -0.03 -21.76 -27.34
CA ARG A 5 0.04 -22.13 -25.93
C ARG A 5 -0.25 -20.93 -25.05
N HIS A 6 -1.05 -21.15 -24.02
CA HIS A 6 -1.35 -20.16 -22.99
C HIS A 6 -0.86 -20.70 -21.64
N PHE A 7 -0.12 -19.89 -20.91
CA PHE A 7 0.34 -20.20 -19.56
C PHE A 7 -0.36 -19.26 -18.58
N ILE A 8 -1.19 -19.81 -17.69
CA ILE A 8 -1.94 -19.07 -16.69
C ILE A 8 -1.22 -19.23 -15.35
N ILE A 9 -0.69 -18.15 -14.78
CA ILE A 9 0.05 -18.14 -13.51
C ILE A 9 -0.83 -17.57 -12.40
N GLY A 10 -0.82 -18.22 -11.23
CA GLY A 10 -1.45 -17.74 -9.99
C GLY A 10 -0.81 -16.48 -9.39
N ASP A 11 -1.24 -16.16 -8.18
CA ASP A 11 -0.86 -14.97 -7.44
C ASP A 11 0.65 -14.94 -7.17
N ILE A 12 1.33 -13.93 -7.71
CA ILE A 12 2.80 -13.86 -7.73
C ILE A 12 3.32 -13.09 -6.52
N HIS A 13 2.63 -12.01 -6.14
CA HIS A 13 2.96 -11.18 -4.97
C HIS A 13 4.46 -10.87 -4.87
N GLY A 14 5.04 -10.31 -5.93
CA GLY A 14 6.46 -9.92 -5.94
C GLY A 14 7.47 -11.07 -5.85
N CYS A 15 7.07 -12.35 -5.98
CA CYS A 15 7.97 -13.51 -6.00
C CYS A 15 8.63 -13.66 -7.39
N PHE A 16 9.47 -12.69 -7.75
CA PHE A 16 10.05 -12.60 -9.09
C PHE A 16 10.99 -13.77 -9.42
N ASP A 17 11.77 -14.24 -8.45
CA ASP A 17 12.70 -15.34 -8.69
C ASP A 17 11.95 -16.64 -9.02
N GLU A 18 10.87 -16.92 -8.29
CA GLU A 18 9.97 -18.04 -8.56
C GLU A 18 9.27 -17.89 -9.91
N LEU A 19 8.85 -16.68 -10.29
CA LEU A 19 8.32 -16.41 -11.63
C LEU A 19 9.36 -16.78 -12.71
N MET A 20 10.62 -16.39 -12.54
CA MET A 20 11.69 -16.75 -13.49
C MET A 20 12.01 -18.25 -13.49
N MET A 21 11.94 -18.93 -12.35
CA MET A 21 12.09 -20.38 -12.27
C MET A 21 10.94 -21.11 -12.98
N LEU A 22 9.71 -20.67 -12.77
CA LEU A 22 8.52 -21.28 -13.36
C LEU A 22 8.50 -21.10 -14.88
N THR A 23 8.80 -19.90 -15.37
CA THR A 23 8.87 -19.62 -16.82
C THR A 23 9.91 -20.50 -17.53
N ARG A 24 11.08 -20.74 -16.91
CA ARG A 24 12.09 -21.69 -17.41
C ARG A 24 11.58 -23.13 -17.39
N LYS A 25 10.94 -23.56 -16.29
CA LYS A 25 10.39 -24.91 -16.15
C LYS A 25 9.33 -25.22 -17.20
N MET A 26 8.47 -24.25 -17.50
CA MET A 26 7.43 -24.35 -18.53
C MET A 26 7.99 -24.35 -19.96
N GLY A 27 9.27 -24.00 -20.16
CA GLY A 27 9.83 -23.75 -21.48
C GLY A 27 9.09 -22.61 -22.20
N LEU A 28 8.76 -21.54 -21.46
CA LEU A 28 8.05 -20.38 -21.99
C LEU A 28 8.89 -19.67 -23.06
N THR A 29 8.28 -19.40 -24.21
CA THR A 29 8.88 -18.68 -25.34
C THR A 29 8.20 -17.34 -25.55
N ALA A 30 8.70 -16.55 -26.50
CA ALA A 30 8.12 -15.27 -26.88
C ALA A 30 6.77 -15.41 -27.64
N ASP A 31 6.51 -16.56 -28.28
CA ASP A 31 5.29 -16.79 -29.04
C ASP A 31 4.11 -17.24 -28.17
N ASP A 32 4.40 -17.72 -26.97
CA ASP A 32 3.40 -18.16 -26.01
C ASP A 32 2.71 -16.97 -25.34
N MET A 33 1.40 -17.10 -25.07
CA MET A 33 0.66 -16.12 -24.30
C MET A 33 0.85 -16.39 -22.80
N LEU A 34 1.30 -15.40 -22.06
CA LEU A 34 1.47 -15.49 -20.60
C LEU A 34 0.38 -14.68 -19.90
N ILE A 35 -0.45 -15.32 -19.10
CA ILE A 35 -1.58 -14.70 -18.42
C ILE A 35 -1.33 -14.81 -16.92
N SER A 36 -1.23 -13.70 -16.21
CA SER A 36 -1.27 -13.69 -14.73
C SER A 36 -2.70 -13.50 -14.26
N LEU A 37 -3.09 -14.23 -13.22
CA LEU A 37 -4.36 -14.08 -12.54
C LEU A 37 -4.52 -12.76 -11.78
N GLY A 38 -3.49 -11.90 -11.72
CA GLY A 38 -3.48 -10.69 -10.90
C GLY A 38 -2.68 -10.90 -9.61
N ASP A 39 -2.76 -9.93 -8.70
CA ASP A 39 -1.99 -9.95 -7.45
C ASP A 39 -0.49 -10.17 -7.71
N ILE A 40 0.06 -9.38 -8.63
CA ILE A 40 1.46 -9.47 -9.04
C ILE A 40 2.39 -8.69 -8.10
N VAL A 41 1.83 -7.70 -7.39
CA VAL A 41 2.54 -6.87 -6.41
C VAL A 41 2.14 -7.22 -4.97
N ASP A 42 2.76 -6.53 -4.02
CA ASP A 42 2.61 -6.69 -2.57
C ASP A 42 3.21 -7.96 -2.00
N ARG A 43 3.46 -7.92 -0.69
CA ARG A 43 3.96 -9.00 0.16
C ARG A 43 5.39 -9.45 -0.14
N GLY A 44 5.65 -10.03 -1.31
CA GLY A 44 6.98 -10.49 -1.68
C GLY A 44 7.99 -9.36 -1.86
N ASN A 45 9.23 -9.73 -2.13
CA ASN A 45 10.38 -8.83 -2.06
C ASN A 45 10.69 -8.07 -3.36
N LYS A 46 10.13 -8.49 -4.51
CA LYS A 46 10.50 -7.99 -5.85
C LYS A 46 9.30 -7.57 -6.70
N SER A 47 8.34 -6.85 -6.11
CA SER A 47 7.13 -6.40 -6.83
C SER A 47 7.44 -5.50 -8.03
N LYS A 48 8.47 -4.65 -7.91
CA LYS A 48 8.94 -3.79 -9.01
C LYS A 48 9.40 -4.61 -10.22
N GLU A 49 10.16 -5.67 -9.99
CA GLU A 49 10.69 -6.55 -11.02
C GLU A 49 9.58 -7.34 -11.71
N VAL A 50 8.59 -7.83 -10.95
CA VAL A 50 7.40 -8.49 -11.53
C VAL A 50 6.63 -7.51 -12.42
N TYR A 51 6.36 -6.29 -11.95
CA TYR A 51 5.74 -5.23 -12.77
C TYR A 51 6.52 -4.96 -14.05
N HIS A 52 7.84 -4.78 -13.96
CA HIS A 52 8.68 -4.55 -15.14
C HIS A 52 8.65 -5.71 -16.12
N TYR A 53 8.64 -6.95 -15.63
CA TYR A 53 8.57 -8.11 -16.49
C TYR A 53 7.28 -8.14 -17.31
N PHE A 54 6.12 -7.96 -16.68
CA PHE A 54 4.84 -7.98 -17.39
C PHE A 54 4.61 -6.76 -18.28
N SER A 55 5.05 -5.57 -17.86
CA SER A 55 4.89 -4.34 -18.66
C SER A 55 5.76 -4.33 -19.91
N ASN A 56 6.90 -5.03 -19.91
CA ASN A 56 7.81 -5.09 -21.06
C ASN A 56 7.70 -6.38 -21.89
N ARG A 57 7.03 -7.43 -21.38
CA ARG A 57 6.90 -8.68 -22.11
C ARG A 57 5.79 -8.55 -23.19
N PRO A 58 6.09 -8.81 -24.48
CA PRO A 58 5.04 -8.90 -25.48
C PRO A 58 4.18 -10.13 -25.24
N ARG A 59 2.91 -10.14 -25.68
CA ARG A 59 2.01 -11.30 -25.54
C ARG A 59 1.83 -11.76 -24.09
N SER A 60 1.74 -10.81 -23.16
CA SER A 60 1.29 -11.10 -21.80
C SER A 60 0.08 -10.26 -21.40
N VAL A 61 -0.72 -10.84 -20.51
CA VAL A 61 -1.88 -10.20 -19.89
C VAL A 61 -1.75 -10.38 -18.38
N VAL A 62 -2.08 -9.35 -17.63
CA VAL A 62 -2.23 -9.42 -16.18
C VAL A 62 -3.68 -9.06 -15.89
N LEU A 63 -4.39 -9.91 -15.13
CA LEU A 63 -5.74 -9.58 -14.70
C LEU A 63 -5.72 -8.61 -13.52
N MET A 64 -6.80 -7.85 -13.35
CA MET A 64 -7.02 -7.03 -12.18
C MET A 64 -7.21 -7.92 -10.93
N GLY A 65 -6.21 -7.98 -10.06
CA GLY A 65 -6.33 -8.52 -8.71
C GLY A 65 -6.88 -7.49 -7.72
N ASN A 66 -7.26 -7.93 -6.52
CA ASN A 66 -7.68 -6.97 -5.48
C ASN A 66 -6.50 -6.15 -4.97
N HIS A 67 -5.26 -6.63 -5.08
CA HIS A 67 -4.08 -5.88 -4.68
C HIS A 67 -3.80 -4.70 -5.61
N GLU A 68 -3.82 -4.92 -6.94
CA GLU A 68 -3.73 -3.82 -7.91
C GLU A 68 -4.90 -2.83 -7.74
N ARG A 69 -6.11 -3.34 -7.49
CA ARG A 69 -7.28 -2.49 -7.28
C ARG A 69 -7.19 -1.63 -6.00
N LYS A 70 -6.57 -2.13 -4.92
CA LYS A 70 -6.30 -1.33 -3.71
C LYS A 70 -5.36 -0.15 -4.02
N HIS A 71 -4.33 -0.38 -4.85
CA HIS A 71 -3.43 0.67 -5.31
C HIS A 71 -4.18 1.76 -6.10
N LEU A 72 -5.02 1.36 -7.05
CA LEU A 72 -5.82 2.29 -7.86
C LEU A 72 -6.80 3.12 -7.03
N ASN A 73 -7.44 2.50 -6.04
CA ASN A 73 -8.41 3.17 -5.18
C ASN A 73 -7.75 3.97 -4.04
N GLY A 74 -6.42 3.96 -3.92
CA GLY A 74 -5.70 4.63 -2.83
C GLY A 74 -5.95 4.02 -1.45
N VAL A 75 -6.39 2.76 -1.39
CA VAL A 75 -6.59 2.01 -0.13
C VAL A 75 -5.25 1.40 0.27
N LEU A 76 -4.32 2.26 0.70
CA LEU A 76 -2.95 1.86 1.03
C LEU A 76 -2.86 1.39 2.49
N ASN A 77 -2.43 0.16 2.65
CA ASN A 77 -2.06 -0.50 3.89
C ASN A 77 -0.59 -0.95 3.80
N TYR A 78 -0.11 -1.67 4.81
CA TYR A 78 1.33 -1.90 4.98
C TYR A 78 2.03 -2.54 3.77
N ALA A 79 1.38 -3.48 3.07
CA ALA A 79 1.96 -4.10 1.87
C ALA A 79 2.01 -3.09 0.69
N GLN A 80 0.93 -2.36 0.47
CA GLN A 80 0.83 -1.30 -0.55
C GLN A 80 1.86 -0.18 -0.31
N ASP A 81 2.10 0.19 0.95
CA ASP A 81 3.12 1.18 1.32
C ASP A 81 4.52 0.69 0.91
N ILE A 82 4.82 -0.60 1.10
CA ILE A 82 6.09 -1.20 0.64
C ILE A 82 6.24 -1.06 -0.87
N VAL A 83 5.23 -1.47 -1.64
CA VAL A 83 5.28 -1.40 -3.10
C VAL A 83 5.42 0.04 -3.60
N LYS A 84 4.70 0.99 -2.97
CA LYS A 84 4.83 2.42 -3.28
C LYS A 84 6.26 2.92 -3.06
N LEU A 85 6.93 2.46 -2.00
CA LEU A 85 8.33 2.79 -1.74
C LEU A 85 9.31 2.10 -2.69
N GLN A 86 9.07 0.83 -3.03
CA GLN A 86 9.88 0.08 -4.01
C GLN A 86 9.85 0.74 -5.39
N LEU A 87 8.67 1.17 -5.84
CA LEU A 87 8.49 1.83 -7.13
C LEU A 87 8.93 3.30 -7.12
N GLY A 88 8.77 3.99 -5.98
CA GLY A 88 9.21 5.37 -5.82
C GLY A 88 8.65 6.29 -6.92
N PRO A 89 9.49 7.00 -7.69
CA PRO A 89 9.05 7.87 -8.78
C PRO A 89 8.25 7.18 -9.89
N GLU A 90 8.36 5.85 -10.03
CA GLU A 90 7.67 5.07 -11.07
C GLU A 90 6.27 4.63 -10.64
N TYR A 91 5.88 4.87 -9.38
CA TYR A 91 4.58 4.48 -8.86
C TYR A 91 3.39 5.06 -9.67
N PRO A 92 3.40 6.32 -10.13
CA PRO A 92 2.34 6.83 -11.01
C PRO A 92 2.21 6.05 -12.32
N ALA A 93 3.32 5.68 -12.96
CA ALA A 93 3.30 4.88 -14.19
C ALA A 93 2.77 3.46 -13.95
N PHE A 94 3.06 2.88 -12.79
CA PHE A 94 2.45 1.62 -12.36
C PHE A 94 0.92 1.74 -12.20
N LEU A 95 0.41 2.85 -11.65
CA LEU A 95 -1.03 3.08 -11.54
C LEU A 95 -1.70 3.25 -12.92
N GLU A 96 -1.08 4.01 -13.81
CA GLU A 96 -1.58 4.20 -15.19
C GLU A 96 -1.62 2.88 -15.97
N TRP A 97 -0.60 2.03 -15.80
CA TRP A 97 -0.58 0.69 -16.37
C TRP A 97 -1.63 -0.22 -15.74
N SER A 98 -1.74 -0.21 -14.41
CA SER A 98 -2.70 -1.04 -13.66
C SER A 98 -4.15 -0.69 -13.99
N ALA A 99 -4.44 0.57 -14.32
CA ALA A 99 -5.78 1.03 -14.69
C ALA A 99 -6.29 0.41 -16.01
N GLN A 100 -5.40 -0.20 -16.80
CA GLN A 100 -5.73 -0.84 -18.08
C GLN A 100 -5.92 -2.36 -17.96
N LEU A 101 -5.72 -2.95 -16.78
CA LEU A 101 -5.80 -4.40 -16.61
C LEU A 101 -7.25 -4.89 -16.78
N PRO A 102 -7.49 -5.93 -17.60
CA PRO A 102 -8.81 -6.53 -17.73
C PRO A 102 -9.17 -7.35 -16.48
N TYR A 103 -10.46 -7.52 -16.21
CA TYR A 103 -10.93 -8.35 -15.09
C TYR A 103 -11.05 -9.84 -15.42
N TYR A 104 -11.04 -10.19 -16.70
CA TYR A 104 -11.10 -11.57 -17.16
C TYR A 104 -10.36 -11.72 -18.49
N TYR A 105 -9.99 -12.96 -18.81
CA TYR A 105 -9.51 -13.36 -20.13
C TYR A 105 -10.20 -14.67 -20.53
N GLU A 106 -10.45 -14.85 -21.81
CA GLU A 106 -11.10 -16.05 -22.32
C GLU A 106 -10.26 -16.67 -23.45
N THR A 107 -9.95 -17.95 -23.29
CA THR A 107 -9.33 -18.80 -24.33
C THR A 107 -10.40 -19.74 -24.91
N PRO A 108 -10.15 -20.46 -26.00
CA PRO A 108 -11.04 -21.55 -26.43
C PRO A 108 -11.30 -22.57 -25.32
N GLU A 109 -10.29 -22.86 -24.49
CA GLU A 109 -10.31 -23.93 -23.48
C GLU A 109 -10.86 -23.51 -22.12
N ALA A 110 -10.69 -22.25 -21.71
CA ALA A 110 -11.01 -21.82 -20.34
C ALA A 110 -11.35 -20.33 -20.22
N ILE A 111 -12.14 -20.02 -19.20
CA ILE A 111 -12.35 -18.67 -18.65
C ILE A 111 -11.31 -18.46 -17.53
N ILE A 112 -10.73 -17.26 -17.47
CA ILE A 112 -9.65 -16.93 -16.53
C ILE A 112 -10.08 -15.66 -15.80
N VAL A 113 -10.19 -15.73 -14.47
CA VAL A 113 -10.62 -14.62 -13.59
C VAL A 113 -9.75 -14.63 -12.33
N HIS A 114 -9.48 -13.48 -11.73
CA HIS A 114 -8.62 -13.43 -10.54
C HIS A 114 -9.19 -14.24 -9.36
N ALA A 115 -10.44 -13.98 -8.95
CA ALA A 115 -11.00 -14.55 -7.72
C ALA A 115 -12.21 -15.43 -7.95
N ALA A 116 -13.26 -14.86 -8.54
CA ALA A 116 -14.56 -15.49 -8.59
C ALA A 116 -15.38 -15.04 -9.78
N MET A 117 -16.38 -15.83 -10.15
CA MET A 117 -17.40 -15.42 -11.11
C MET A 117 -18.74 -16.05 -10.77
N GLU A 118 -19.81 -15.43 -11.23
CA GLU A 118 -21.16 -15.95 -11.02
C GLU A 118 -21.59 -16.83 -12.19
N ASP A 119 -22.01 -18.06 -11.91
CA ASP A 119 -22.55 -18.94 -12.94
C ASP A 119 -23.81 -18.37 -13.59
N GLY A 120 -23.98 -18.61 -14.90
CA GLY A 120 -25.09 -18.10 -15.70
C GLY A 120 -25.07 -16.60 -16.00
N VAL A 121 -24.11 -15.84 -15.46
CA VAL A 121 -23.94 -14.41 -15.76
C VAL A 121 -22.89 -14.23 -16.87
N PRO A 122 -23.22 -13.58 -18.01
CA PRO A 122 -22.25 -13.33 -19.07
C PRO A 122 -21.02 -12.57 -18.57
N LEU A 123 -19.81 -12.86 -19.07
CA LEU A 123 -18.56 -12.23 -18.61
C LEU A 123 -18.60 -10.69 -18.64
N SER A 124 -19.20 -10.10 -19.67
CA SER A 124 -19.38 -8.64 -19.79
C SER A 124 -20.33 -8.02 -18.75
N ALA A 125 -21.14 -8.83 -18.06
CA ALA A 125 -22.10 -8.41 -17.05
C ALA A 125 -21.71 -8.85 -15.62
N GLN A 126 -20.56 -9.53 -15.48
CA GLN A 126 -20.00 -9.90 -14.18
C GLN A 126 -19.62 -8.64 -13.40
N ARG A 127 -19.78 -8.68 -12.08
CA ARG A 127 -19.36 -7.57 -11.23
C ARG A 127 -17.84 -7.57 -11.09
N GLU A 128 -17.22 -6.43 -11.37
CA GLU A 128 -15.77 -6.28 -11.23
C GLU A 128 -15.25 -6.55 -9.80
N ASP A 129 -16.03 -6.22 -8.76
CA ASP A 129 -15.68 -6.52 -7.36
C ASP A 129 -15.72 -8.01 -7.03
N VAL A 130 -16.54 -8.79 -7.73
CA VAL A 130 -16.53 -10.26 -7.67
C VAL A 130 -15.31 -10.80 -8.43
N LEU A 131 -15.12 -10.36 -9.68
CA LEU A 131 -14.03 -10.85 -10.54
C LEU A 131 -12.65 -10.68 -9.90
N CYS A 132 -12.38 -9.51 -9.31
CA CYS A 132 -11.10 -9.22 -8.67
C CYS A 132 -11.03 -9.56 -7.18
N GLY A 133 -12.05 -10.16 -6.55
CA GLY A 133 -11.95 -10.52 -5.12
C GLY A 133 -11.84 -9.30 -4.18
N ALA A 134 -12.53 -8.20 -4.51
CA ALA A 134 -12.63 -7.07 -3.59
C ALA A 134 -13.62 -7.38 -2.46
N THR A 135 -13.41 -6.80 -1.28
CA THR A 135 -14.25 -7.05 -0.08
C THR A 135 -15.75 -6.85 -0.32
N ALA A 136 -16.13 -5.94 -1.22
CA ALA A 136 -17.54 -5.75 -1.58
C ALA A 136 -18.11 -6.95 -2.36
N GLY A 137 -17.31 -7.53 -3.27
CA GLY A 137 -17.66 -8.73 -4.02
C GLY A 137 -17.70 -9.98 -3.14
N GLU A 138 -16.70 -10.18 -2.27
CA GLU A 138 -16.70 -11.28 -1.30
C GLU A 138 -17.97 -11.27 -0.44
N LYS A 139 -18.29 -10.11 0.17
CA LYS A 139 -19.52 -9.93 0.97
C LYS A 139 -20.81 -10.12 0.18
N TYR A 140 -20.78 -9.84 -1.12
CA TYR A 140 -21.90 -10.09 -2.00
C TYR A 140 -22.09 -11.59 -2.23
N LEU A 141 -21.01 -12.33 -2.50
CA LEU A 141 -21.05 -13.79 -2.69
C LEU A 141 -21.44 -14.53 -1.40
N GLU A 142 -20.90 -14.11 -0.24
CA GLU A 142 -21.25 -14.67 1.08
C GLU A 142 -22.75 -14.62 1.38
N LYS A 143 -23.45 -13.60 0.88
CA LYS A 143 -24.92 -13.48 1.02
C LYS A 143 -25.69 -14.31 0.01
N LYS A 144 -25.07 -14.59 -1.14
CA LYS A 144 -25.69 -15.27 -2.27
C LYS A 144 -25.63 -16.80 -2.12
N TYR A 145 -24.52 -17.32 -1.59
CA TYR A 145 -24.29 -18.76 -1.44
C TYR A 145 -24.51 -19.23 0.00
N PRO A 146 -24.90 -20.50 0.21
CA PRO A 146 -25.02 -21.08 1.54
C PRO A 146 -23.73 -20.96 2.36
N GLU A 147 -23.88 -20.76 3.66
CA GLU A 147 -22.76 -20.69 4.61
C GLU A 147 -21.86 -21.92 4.49
N GLY A 148 -20.54 -21.69 4.48
CA GLY A 148 -19.53 -22.74 4.34
C GLY A 148 -19.34 -23.28 2.92
N THR A 149 -20.00 -22.70 1.91
CA THR A 149 -19.77 -23.01 0.49
C THR A 149 -19.21 -21.82 -0.26
N TYR A 150 -18.54 -22.07 -1.39
CA TYR A 150 -17.93 -21.07 -2.23
C TYR A 150 -18.55 -21.07 -3.64
N TRP A 151 -18.39 -20.01 -4.43
CA TRP A 151 -19.00 -19.92 -5.78
C TRP A 151 -18.63 -21.12 -6.67
N SER A 152 -17.39 -21.60 -6.53
CA SER A 152 -16.85 -22.76 -7.24
C SER A 152 -17.62 -24.06 -6.93
N ASP A 153 -18.20 -24.17 -5.74
CA ASP A 153 -18.98 -25.34 -5.33
C ASP A 153 -20.35 -25.39 -6.04
N HIS A 154 -20.77 -24.29 -6.65
CA HIS A 154 -22.05 -24.12 -7.34
C HIS A 154 -21.89 -23.84 -8.85
N TYR A 155 -20.67 -23.83 -9.38
CA TYR A 155 -20.45 -23.63 -10.80
C TYR A 155 -20.90 -24.86 -11.59
N THR A 156 -21.80 -24.67 -12.55
CA THR A 156 -22.35 -25.74 -13.40
C THR A 156 -22.03 -25.55 -14.88
N GLY A 157 -21.26 -24.52 -15.23
CA GLY A 157 -20.87 -24.22 -16.59
C GLY A 157 -19.96 -25.27 -17.23
N GLU A 158 -20.16 -25.49 -18.53
CA GLU A 158 -19.39 -26.46 -19.33
C GLU A 158 -17.94 -26.02 -19.56
N LYS A 159 -17.68 -24.70 -19.56
CA LYS A 159 -16.35 -24.15 -19.81
C LYS A 159 -15.54 -24.09 -18.51
N PRO A 160 -14.32 -24.67 -18.46
CA PRO A 160 -13.43 -24.57 -17.32
C PRO A 160 -13.17 -23.13 -16.84
N VAL A 161 -13.08 -22.93 -15.54
CA VAL A 161 -12.68 -21.63 -14.94
C VAL A 161 -11.38 -21.77 -14.15
N ILE A 162 -10.36 -20.98 -14.48
CA ILE A 162 -9.09 -20.94 -13.76
C ILE A 162 -9.03 -19.65 -12.93
N TYR A 163 -8.72 -19.77 -11.64
CA TYR A 163 -8.75 -18.67 -10.68
C TYR A 163 -7.67 -18.78 -9.58
N GLY A 164 -7.42 -17.68 -8.89
CA GLY A 164 -6.43 -17.52 -7.80
C GLY A 164 -7.08 -16.97 -6.54
N HIS A 165 -6.48 -15.93 -5.95
CA HIS A 165 -6.98 -15.12 -4.81
C HIS A 165 -7.06 -15.84 -3.44
N HIS A 166 -7.58 -17.06 -3.40
CA HIS A 166 -7.65 -17.89 -2.20
C HIS A 166 -6.59 -18.97 -2.26
N VAL A 167 -5.66 -18.95 -1.31
CA VAL A 167 -4.65 -20.00 -1.15
C VAL A 167 -5.34 -21.36 -0.92
N VAL A 168 -5.13 -22.30 -1.84
CA VAL A 168 -5.74 -23.64 -1.82
C VAL A 168 -4.84 -24.73 -1.22
N GLY A 169 -3.64 -24.36 -0.76
CA GLY A 169 -2.63 -25.26 -0.20
C GLY A 169 -1.51 -25.59 -1.19
N ASP A 170 -0.84 -26.72 -0.99
CA ASP A 170 0.34 -27.10 -1.79
C ASP A 170 0.00 -27.63 -3.19
N GLN A 171 -1.26 -28.03 -3.42
CA GLN A 171 -1.76 -28.58 -4.67
C GLN A 171 -2.94 -27.75 -5.15
N ILE A 172 -3.16 -27.70 -6.47
CA ILE A 172 -4.31 -27.01 -7.03
C ILE A 172 -5.63 -27.65 -6.57
N LYS A 173 -6.68 -26.84 -6.43
CA LYS A 173 -8.03 -27.32 -6.13
C LYS A 173 -8.80 -27.46 -7.43
N ILE A 174 -9.20 -28.67 -7.77
CA ILE A 174 -10.09 -28.94 -8.91
C ILE A 174 -11.44 -29.41 -8.37
N ALA A 175 -12.50 -28.64 -8.63
CA ALA A 175 -13.86 -29.00 -8.25
C ALA A 175 -14.86 -28.36 -9.22
N ASN A 176 -15.90 -29.09 -9.62
CA ASN A 176 -16.99 -28.61 -10.48
C ASN A 176 -16.51 -27.80 -11.70
N ASN A 177 -15.53 -28.33 -12.44
CA ASN A 177 -14.95 -27.66 -13.62
C ASN A 177 -14.26 -26.31 -13.33
N THR A 178 -13.87 -26.07 -12.09
CA THR A 178 -13.07 -24.91 -11.67
C THR A 178 -11.70 -25.35 -11.15
N TYR A 179 -10.70 -24.49 -11.34
CA TYR A 179 -9.28 -24.75 -11.09
C TYR A 179 -8.70 -23.60 -10.27
N GLY A 180 -8.68 -23.75 -8.94
CA GLY A 180 -8.03 -22.81 -8.02
C GLY A 180 -6.53 -23.09 -7.97
N ILE A 181 -5.70 -22.11 -8.36
CA ILE A 181 -4.26 -22.28 -8.52
C ILE A 181 -3.38 -21.34 -7.70
N ASP A 182 -3.97 -20.51 -6.83
CA ASP A 182 -3.18 -19.80 -5.82
C ASP A 182 -2.70 -20.80 -4.76
N THR A 183 -1.40 -21.11 -4.81
CA THR A 183 -0.73 -22.03 -3.89
C THR A 183 0.19 -21.30 -2.92
N GLY A 184 -0.06 -20.00 -2.68
CA GLY A 184 0.53 -19.24 -1.58
C GLY A 184 2.03 -18.96 -1.73
N CYS A 185 2.48 -18.58 -2.93
CA CYS A 185 3.91 -18.39 -3.22
C CYS A 185 4.60 -17.47 -2.21
N CYS A 186 4.08 -16.26 -1.96
CA CYS A 186 4.71 -15.29 -1.05
C CYS A 186 4.78 -15.73 0.43
N HIS A 187 4.08 -16.81 0.80
CA HIS A 187 4.07 -17.40 2.14
C HIS A 187 4.95 -18.66 2.25
N GLY A 188 5.83 -18.89 1.27
CA GLY A 188 6.68 -20.09 1.22
C GLY A 188 5.93 -21.32 0.71
N GLY A 189 4.81 -21.14 0.01
CA GLY A 189 4.06 -22.18 -0.68
C GLY A 189 4.70 -22.54 -2.03
N TYR A 190 3.91 -22.51 -3.10
CA TYR A 190 4.36 -22.72 -4.47
C TYR A 190 3.86 -21.59 -5.37
N LEU A 191 4.60 -21.29 -6.44
CA LEU A 191 4.04 -20.59 -7.59
C LEU A 191 3.58 -21.63 -8.61
N THR A 192 2.31 -21.53 -9.02
CA THR A 192 1.66 -22.52 -9.87
C THR A 192 1.19 -21.89 -11.18
N ALA A 193 1.28 -22.66 -12.25
CA ALA A 193 0.71 -22.34 -13.54
C ALA A 193 -0.03 -23.51 -14.17
N ILE A 194 -1.01 -23.19 -15.03
CA ILE A 194 -1.66 -24.14 -15.93
C ILE A 194 -1.27 -23.80 -17.38
N GLU A 195 -0.80 -24.79 -18.12
CA GLU A 195 -0.57 -24.72 -19.57
C GLU A 195 -1.79 -25.24 -20.34
N LEU A 196 -2.24 -24.43 -21.30
CA LEU A 196 -3.30 -24.75 -22.25
C LEU A 196 -2.74 -24.79 -23.68
N PRO A 197 -3.29 -25.64 -24.56
CA PRO A 197 -4.29 -26.68 -24.26
C PRO A 197 -3.68 -27.86 -23.49
N GLY A 198 -4.47 -28.53 -22.63
CA GLY A 198 -4.06 -29.76 -21.94
C GLY A 198 -4.12 -29.71 -20.41
N PHE A 199 -4.32 -28.53 -19.82
CA PHE A 199 -4.44 -28.34 -18.37
C PHE A 199 -3.22 -28.91 -17.60
N ILE A 200 -2.02 -28.73 -18.16
CA ILE A 200 -0.79 -29.26 -17.55
C ILE A 200 -0.37 -28.33 -16.42
N VAL A 201 -0.23 -28.90 -15.22
CA VAL A 201 0.15 -28.13 -14.02
C VAL A 201 1.66 -28.05 -13.89
N HIS A 202 2.16 -26.84 -13.74
CA HIS A 202 3.56 -26.54 -13.45
C HIS A 202 3.67 -25.86 -12.09
N GLN A 203 4.55 -26.34 -11.22
CA GLN A 203 4.80 -25.70 -9.91
C GLN A 203 6.30 -25.53 -9.65
N VAL A 204 6.65 -24.44 -8.97
CA VAL A 204 7.96 -24.25 -8.34
C VAL A 204 7.75 -23.91 -6.86
N LYS A 205 8.58 -24.53 -6.01
CA LYS A 205 8.55 -24.27 -4.57
C LYS A 205 9.14 -22.88 -4.30
N CYS A 206 8.46 -22.10 -3.48
CA CYS A 206 9.01 -20.86 -2.96
C CYS A 206 10.00 -21.17 -1.82
N GLU A 207 11.16 -20.51 -1.83
CA GLU A 207 12.25 -20.81 -0.90
C GLU A 207 11.89 -20.47 0.55
N THR A 208 11.15 -19.38 0.77
CA THR A 208 10.86 -18.85 2.10
C THR A 208 9.54 -18.07 2.15
N ASP A 209 9.11 -17.71 3.35
CA ASP A 209 8.00 -16.77 3.57
C ASP A 209 8.51 -15.33 3.38
N TYR A 210 8.46 -14.86 2.13
CA TYR A 210 8.86 -13.51 1.80
C TYR A 210 8.01 -12.47 2.51
N TRP A 211 6.74 -12.76 2.81
CA TRP A 211 5.90 -11.79 3.51
C TRP A 211 6.38 -11.54 4.93
N LYS A 212 6.68 -12.60 5.70
CA LYS A 212 7.27 -12.44 7.04
C LYS A 212 8.61 -11.70 7.02
N THR A 213 9.39 -11.90 5.96
CA THR A 213 10.68 -11.22 5.78
C THR A 213 10.47 -9.73 5.49
N ALA A 214 9.63 -9.40 4.51
CA ALA A 214 9.28 -8.03 4.16
C ALA A 214 8.63 -7.28 5.34
N GLN A 215 7.82 -7.97 6.16
CA GLN A 215 7.25 -7.41 7.38
C GLN A 215 8.27 -6.97 8.42
N LYS A 216 9.49 -7.50 8.40
CA LYS A 216 10.58 -7.06 9.28
C LYS A 216 11.43 -5.99 8.61
N GLU A 217 11.86 -6.25 7.38
CA GLU A 217 12.78 -5.37 6.64
C GLU A 217 12.20 -3.97 6.39
N TRP A 218 10.90 -3.88 6.11
CA TRP A 218 10.28 -2.63 5.68
C TRP A 218 9.69 -1.78 6.80
N GLN A 219 9.79 -2.20 8.07
CA GLN A 219 9.16 -1.46 9.17
C GLN A 219 9.70 -0.04 9.27
N VAL A 220 11.03 0.10 9.35
CA VAL A 220 11.66 1.43 9.45
C VAL A 220 11.42 2.26 8.20
N PRO A 221 11.67 1.76 6.96
CA PRO A 221 11.37 2.52 5.75
C PRO A 221 9.91 3.00 5.65
N VAL A 222 8.93 2.13 5.94
CA VAL A 222 7.50 2.50 5.91
C VAL A 222 7.16 3.51 7.00
N LEU A 223 7.74 3.38 8.20
CA LEU A 223 7.57 4.36 9.26
C LEU A 223 8.19 5.70 8.86
N GLN A 224 9.38 5.73 8.29
CA GLN A 224 10.07 6.96 7.87
C GLN A 224 9.35 7.69 6.73
N ALA A 225 8.69 6.95 5.83
CA ALA A 225 7.97 7.51 4.69
C ALA A 225 6.68 8.24 5.05
N ARG A 226 6.18 8.09 6.29
CA ARG A 226 4.97 8.76 6.73
C ARG A 226 5.20 10.26 6.92
N ASP A 227 4.17 11.02 6.62
CA ASP A 227 4.18 12.48 6.75
C ASP A 227 4.01 12.93 8.22
N TRP A 228 4.95 12.53 9.08
CA TRP A 228 4.90 12.86 10.50
C TRP A 228 4.96 14.36 10.76
N ALA A 229 5.65 15.12 9.90
CA ALA A 229 5.85 16.55 10.08
C ALA A 229 4.54 17.35 9.96
N ASP A 230 3.69 16.98 9.01
CA ASP A 230 2.41 17.64 8.75
C ASP A 230 1.20 16.90 9.34
N MET A 231 1.42 15.76 9.99
CA MET A 231 0.37 15.05 10.72
C MET A 231 -0.03 15.75 12.02
N ASP A 232 -1.33 15.76 12.32
CA ASP A 232 -1.88 16.30 13.56
C ASP A 232 -1.39 15.52 14.80
N PHE A 233 -1.10 16.19 15.92
CA PHE A 233 -0.62 15.55 17.16
C PHE A 233 -1.52 14.40 17.64
N THR A 234 -2.85 14.55 17.58
CA THR A 234 -3.80 13.50 17.96
C THR A 234 -3.69 12.31 17.01
N ALA A 235 -3.51 12.57 15.72
CA ALA A 235 -3.31 11.52 14.73
C ALA A 235 -1.96 10.80 14.94
N ILE A 236 -0.88 11.53 15.25
CA ILE A 236 0.44 10.96 15.56
C ILE A 236 0.33 10.03 16.77
N ARG A 237 -0.26 10.48 17.88
CA ARG A 237 -0.45 9.66 19.09
C ARG A 237 -1.20 8.37 18.81
N ARG A 238 -2.32 8.46 18.08
CA ARG A 238 -3.09 7.28 17.67
C ARG A 238 -2.28 6.31 16.82
N GLN A 239 -1.37 6.81 15.97
CA GLN A 239 -0.47 5.92 15.22
C GLN A 239 0.56 5.27 16.14
N LEU A 240 1.19 6.02 17.04
CA LEU A 240 2.14 5.46 18.02
C LEU A 240 1.49 4.36 18.87
N ASP A 241 0.25 4.57 19.35
CA ASP A 241 -0.50 3.56 20.11
C ASP A 241 -0.77 2.31 19.27
N LYS A 242 -1.20 2.49 18.01
CA LYS A 242 -1.44 1.38 17.07
C LYS A 242 -0.18 0.60 16.72
N LEU A 243 0.98 1.23 16.81
CA LEU A 243 2.27 0.66 16.43
C LEU A 243 3.07 0.18 17.66
N ALA A 244 2.52 0.32 18.87
CA ALA A 244 3.19 -0.04 20.12
C ALA A 244 3.53 -1.54 20.23
N TYR A 245 2.86 -2.40 19.44
CA TYR A 245 3.12 -3.84 19.38
C TYR A 245 4.41 -4.19 18.63
N ILE A 246 5.04 -3.25 17.93
CA ILE A 246 6.26 -3.51 17.16
C ILE A 246 7.45 -3.71 18.10
N GLU A 247 8.09 -4.88 17.99
CA GLU A 247 9.24 -5.29 18.80
C GLU A 247 10.59 -5.21 18.07
N GLU A 248 10.58 -5.01 16.74
CA GLU A 248 11.81 -4.96 15.95
C GLU A 248 12.70 -3.80 16.44
N PRO A 249 13.95 -4.04 16.88
CA PRO A 249 14.73 -3.05 17.64
C PRO A 249 14.87 -1.69 16.95
N ALA A 250 15.16 -1.68 15.64
CA ALA A 250 15.33 -0.43 14.89
C ALA A 250 14.00 0.34 14.74
N ALA A 251 12.89 -0.35 14.52
CA ALA A 251 11.57 0.26 14.43
C ALA A 251 11.10 0.78 15.80
N ARG A 252 11.35 0.02 16.87
CA ARG A 252 11.06 0.43 18.24
C ARG A 252 11.84 1.69 18.61
N GLN A 253 13.14 1.73 18.32
CA GLN A 253 13.98 2.91 18.52
C GLN A 253 13.43 4.13 17.78
N TYR A 254 13.00 3.97 16.51
CA TYR A 254 12.39 5.04 15.73
C TYR A 254 11.09 5.56 16.35
N LEU A 255 10.20 4.66 16.79
CA LEU A 255 8.94 5.02 17.44
C LEU A 255 9.18 5.73 18.78
N ASP A 256 10.14 5.28 19.58
CA ASP A 256 10.51 5.93 20.83
C ASP A 256 11.08 7.33 20.55
N GLN A 257 11.94 7.50 19.55
CA GLN A 257 12.45 8.82 19.15
C GLN A 257 11.32 9.76 18.68
N LEU A 258 10.34 9.26 17.92
CA LEU A 258 9.14 10.01 17.56
C LEU A 258 8.37 10.45 18.81
N HIS A 259 8.12 9.53 19.75
CA HIS A 259 7.42 9.85 20.99
C HIS A 259 8.13 10.95 21.81
N HIS A 260 9.45 10.83 21.99
CA HIS A 260 10.25 11.85 22.69
C HIS A 260 10.28 13.19 21.93
N GLY A 261 10.41 13.15 20.60
CA GLY A 261 10.35 14.33 19.74
C GLY A 261 9.03 15.08 19.87
N LEU A 262 7.92 14.34 19.96
CA LEU A 262 6.58 14.90 20.17
C LEU A 262 6.51 15.67 21.50
N GLY A 263 7.00 15.07 22.60
CA GLY A 263 7.05 15.73 23.90
C GLY A 263 7.92 16.99 23.90
N ARG A 264 9.06 16.98 23.19
CA ARG A 264 9.91 18.18 23.03
C ARG A 264 9.22 19.31 22.27
N LEU A 265 8.44 18.99 21.22
CA LEU A 265 7.65 19.98 20.50
C LEU A 265 6.58 20.61 21.39
N GLU A 266 5.89 19.81 22.21
CA GLU A 266 4.89 20.33 23.14
C GLU A 266 5.52 21.21 24.22
N ALA A 267 6.73 20.88 24.67
CA ALA A 267 7.49 21.70 25.61
C ALA A 267 7.91 23.07 25.03
N LEU A 268 7.84 23.28 23.71
CA LEU A 268 8.10 24.59 23.11
C LEU A 268 6.94 25.58 23.31
N PHE A 269 5.71 25.14 23.57
CA PHE A 269 4.57 26.07 23.62
C PHE A 269 4.74 27.22 24.63
N PRO A 270 5.17 27.00 25.89
CA PRO A 270 5.44 28.09 26.82
C PRO A 270 6.56 29.02 26.33
N VAL A 271 7.64 28.45 25.80
CA VAL A 271 8.79 29.20 25.28
C VAL A 271 8.39 30.09 24.09
N LEU A 272 7.60 29.56 23.16
CA LEU A 272 7.11 30.29 22.00
C LEU A 272 6.17 31.43 22.42
N LYS A 273 5.30 31.19 23.41
CA LYS A 273 4.43 32.23 23.98
C LYS A 273 5.26 33.36 24.58
N GLU A 274 6.27 33.06 25.39
CA GLU A 274 7.17 34.09 25.96
C GLU A 274 7.93 34.86 24.88
N LYS A 275 8.41 34.18 23.84
CA LYS A 275 9.08 34.83 22.70
C LYS A 275 8.13 35.73 21.92
N LEU A 276 6.89 35.32 21.72
CA LEU A 276 5.86 36.15 21.10
C LEU A 276 5.56 37.40 21.93
N ASP A 277 5.52 37.26 23.26
CA ASP A 277 5.34 38.40 24.18
C ASP A 277 6.49 39.40 24.11
N ALA A 278 7.73 38.92 24.18
CA ALA A 278 8.90 39.77 24.01
C ALA A 278 8.92 40.43 22.63
N PHE A 279 8.55 39.70 21.57
CA PHE A 279 8.50 40.21 20.21
C PHE A 279 7.45 41.32 20.06
N ALA A 280 6.23 41.10 20.56
CA ALA A 280 5.16 42.09 20.51
C ALA A 280 5.49 43.33 21.33
N ALA A 281 6.10 43.16 22.51
CA ALA A 281 6.54 44.27 23.36
C ALA A 281 7.56 45.16 22.63
N ARG A 282 8.56 44.56 21.96
CA ARG A 282 9.54 45.30 21.16
C ARG A 282 8.90 46.10 20.03
N LEU A 283 7.94 45.49 19.32
CA LEU A 283 7.21 46.19 18.24
C LEU A 283 6.38 47.38 18.77
N LEU A 284 5.89 47.30 20.01
CA LEU A 284 5.10 48.36 20.65
C LEU A 284 5.93 49.58 21.09
N GLU A 285 7.25 49.46 21.21
CA GLU A 285 8.13 50.56 21.63
C GLU A 285 7.98 51.80 20.73
N ASN A 286 7.66 51.61 19.45
CA ASN A 286 7.45 52.67 18.46
C ASN A 286 5.99 53.15 18.36
N GLY A 287 5.12 52.74 19.29
CA GLY A 287 3.71 53.12 19.34
C GLY A 287 2.77 52.17 18.59
N ARG A 288 1.47 52.26 18.90
CA ARG A 288 0.42 51.34 18.43
C ARG A 288 0.21 51.33 16.90
N GLU A 289 0.42 52.47 16.24
CA GLU A 289 0.25 52.58 14.79
C GLU A 289 1.35 51.82 14.03
N VAL A 290 2.61 52.02 14.44
CA VAL A 290 3.77 51.31 13.89
C VAL A 290 3.66 49.82 14.18
N PHE A 291 3.31 49.44 15.42
CA PHE A 291 3.03 48.05 15.78
C PHE A 291 2.01 47.40 14.84
N SER A 292 0.88 48.05 14.59
CA SER A 292 -0.20 47.47 13.77
C SER A 292 0.27 47.22 12.34
N ARG A 293 1.06 48.13 11.77
CA ARG A 293 1.63 47.96 10.43
C ARG A 293 2.65 46.81 10.38
N GLU A 294 3.58 46.77 11.32
CA GLU A 294 4.64 45.74 11.36
C GLU A 294 4.11 44.36 11.74
N ALA A 295 3.24 44.26 12.74
CA ALA A 295 2.61 43.00 13.12
C ALA A 295 1.89 42.35 11.92
N ASN A 296 1.25 43.15 11.07
CA ASN A 296 0.55 42.64 9.88
C ASN A 296 1.46 42.04 8.80
N SER A 297 2.77 42.33 8.79
CA SER A 297 3.70 41.70 7.85
C SER A 297 4.15 40.30 8.27
N TYR A 298 3.82 39.85 9.49
CA TYR A 298 4.20 38.52 9.97
C TYR A 298 3.08 37.48 9.79
N PRO A 299 3.41 36.23 9.43
CA PRO A 299 2.41 35.18 9.24
C PRO A 299 1.72 34.76 10.56
N PHE A 300 2.32 35.09 11.71
CA PHE A 300 1.81 34.81 13.05
C PHE A 300 1.21 36.04 13.74
N LYS A 301 0.78 37.06 12.97
CA LYS A 301 0.22 38.33 13.47
C LYS A 301 -0.87 38.19 14.51
N THR A 302 -1.73 37.17 14.39
CA THR A 302 -2.82 36.92 15.34
C THR A 302 -2.30 36.73 16.76
N TYR A 303 -1.14 36.07 16.93
CA TYR A 303 -0.52 35.93 18.24
C TYR A 303 0.07 37.25 18.73
N LEU A 304 0.70 38.03 17.84
CA LEU A 304 1.24 39.36 18.17
C LEU A 304 0.13 40.30 18.68
N PHE A 305 -1.02 40.34 18.00
CA PHE A 305 -2.16 41.15 18.43
C PHE A 305 -2.73 40.68 19.77
N LYS A 306 -2.86 39.37 20.01
CA LYS A 306 -3.28 38.84 21.32
C LYS A 306 -2.28 39.20 22.42
N SER A 307 -1.00 39.06 22.13
CA SER A 307 0.10 39.35 23.05
C SER A 307 0.17 40.83 23.43
N SER A 308 0.01 41.73 22.44
CA SER A 308 -0.04 43.19 22.66
C SER A 308 -1.15 43.65 23.60
N ASN A 309 -2.18 42.81 23.77
CA ASN A 309 -3.30 43.06 24.68
C ASN A 309 -3.23 42.16 25.94
N HIS A 310 -2.08 41.54 26.22
CA HIS A 310 -1.86 40.63 27.35
C HIS A 310 -2.85 39.45 27.44
N ASN A 311 -3.39 39.03 26.29
CA ASN A 311 -4.42 38.00 26.19
C ASN A 311 -3.95 36.73 25.49
N LEU A 312 -2.68 36.65 25.06
CA LEU A 312 -2.12 35.44 24.46
C LEU A 312 -1.88 34.37 25.53
N LYS A 313 -2.49 33.20 25.35
CA LYS A 313 -2.29 32.04 26.21
C LYS A 313 -1.62 30.90 25.46
N VAL A 314 -1.04 29.95 26.18
CA VAL A 314 -0.45 28.74 25.60
C VAL A 314 -1.50 27.93 24.83
N GLU A 315 -2.74 27.90 25.33
CA GLU A 315 -3.85 27.19 24.70
C GLU A 315 -4.22 27.78 23.33
N ASP A 316 -3.92 29.06 23.07
CA ASP A 316 -4.14 29.66 21.75
C ASP A 316 -3.21 29.06 20.70
N LEU A 317 -1.94 28.81 21.07
CA LEU A 317 -0.95 28.18 20.20
C LEU A 317 -1.31 26.71 20.00
N GLN A 318 -1.67 25.99 21.07
CA GLN A 318 -2.05 24.57 21.00
C GLN A 318 -3.26 24.33 20.06
N LYS A 319 -4.21 25.27 20.00
CA LYS A 319 -5.40 25.17 19.13
C LYS A 319 -5.13 25.39 17.64
N SER A 320 -3.97 25.94 17.28
CA SER A 320 -3.70 26.43 15.93
C SER A 320 -2.41 25.85 15.32
N LEU A 321 -1.42 25.54 16.14
CA LEU A 321 -0.18 24.85 15.77
C LEU A 321 -0.35 23.34 15.97
N LEU A 322 -1.26 22.76 15.20
CA LEU A 322 -1.70 21.37 15.33
C LEU A 322 -0.70 20.33 14.79
N THR A 323 0.41 20.75 14.21
CA THR A 323 1.37 19.86 13.52
C THR A 323 2.80 20.22 13.92
N PRO A 324 3.73 19.25 13.99
CA PRO A 324 5.16 19.50 14.21
C PRO A 324 5.75 20.60 13.30
N GLN A 325 5.43 20.57 12.00
CA GLN A 325 5.97 21.52 11.03
C GLN A 325 5.60 22.98 11.39
N LYS A 326 4.32 23.24 11.70
CA LYS A 326 3.85 24.57 12.14
C LYS A 326 4.56 25.09 13.40
N ILE A 327 4.83 24.23 14.38
CA ILE A 327 5.56 24.61 15.60
C ILE A 327 7.00 24.99 15.24
N ASN A 328 7.68 24.17 14.45
CA ASN A 328 9.05 24.42 14.01
C ASN A 328 9.18 25.67 13.14
N GLN A 329 8.22 25.94 12.25
CA GLN A 329 8.18 27.18 11.46
C GLN A 329 8.07 28.42 12.35
N LEU A 330 7.20 28.40 13.37
CA LEU A 330 7.08 29.49 14.32
C LEU A 330 8.34 29.63 15.19
N ALA A 331 8.90 28.52 15.65
CA ALA A 331 10.14 28.51 16.43
C ALA A 331 11.28 29.18 15.66
N ALA A 332 11.49 28.78 14.40
CA ALA A 332 12.49 29.38 13.53
C ALA A 332 12.27 30.88 13.33
N ALA A 333 11.02 31.31 13.10
CA ALA A 333 10.69 32.72 12.92
C ALA A 333 10.94 33.59 14.17
N LEU A 334 10.97 32.97 15.35
CA LEU A 334 11.22 33.62 16.64
C LEU A 334 12.66 33.42 17.16
N GLY A 335 13.54 32.78 16.36
CA GLY A 335 14.91 32.49 16.76
C GLY A 335 15.02 31.44 17.87
N VAL A 336 14.03 30.55 17.99
CA VAL A 336 14.06 29.38 18.88
C VAL A 336 14.54 28.19 18.07
N ALA A 337 15.48 27.42 18.62
CA ALA A 337 15.97 26.21 17.96
C ALA A 337 14.81 25.24 17.69
N PRO A 338 14.61 24.77 16.45
CA PRO A 338 13.56 23.83 16.12
C PRO A 338 13.86 22.44 16.71
N VAL A 339 12.82 21.63 16.88
CA VAL A 339 12.96 20.23 17.24
C VAL A 339 13.06 19.41 15.97
N GLU A 340 14.11 18.59 15.84
CA GLU A 340 14.21 17.62 14.75
C GLU A 340 13.02 16.63 14.84
N PHE A 341 12.14 16.70 13.85
CA PHE A 341 10.93 15.88 13.76
C PHE A 341 10.44 15.76 12.31
N PRO A 342 10.26 14.54 11.76
CA PRO A 342 10.55 13.24 12.38
C PRO A 342 12.07 13.05 12.63
N PRO A 343 12.45 12.10 13.50
CA PRO A 343 13.86 11.81 13.75
C PRO A 343 14.52 11.21 12.50
N PHE A 344 15.76 11.60 12.22
CA PHE A 344 16.55 10.93 11.20
C PHE A 344 17.27 9.71 11.79
N ILE A 345 17.04 8.53 11.21
CA ILE A 345 17.88 7.35 11.50
C ILE A 345 18.65 7.02 10.22
N ASN A 346 19.97 7.04 10.32
CA ASN A 346 20.85 6.40 9.33
C ASN A 346 20.57 4.90 9.35
N THR A 347 19.69 4.44 8.48
CA THR A 347 19.62 3.02 8.15
C THR A 347 20.81 2.73 7.25
N VAL A 348 21.87 2.16 7.85
CA VAL A 348 22.98 1.60 7.09
C VAL A 348 22.37 0.54 6.17
N ARG A 349 22.45 0.76 4.86
CA ARG A 349 22.11 -0.26 3.85
C ARG A 349 23.22 -1.28 3.76
#